data_AF-A0A5W2LYE5-F1
#
_entry.id   AF-A0A5W2LYE5-F1
#
_cell.length_a   1.000
_cell.length_b   1.000
_cell.length_c   1.000
_cell.angle_alpha   90.00
_cell.angle_beta   90.00
_cell.angle_gamma   90.00
#
_symmetry.space_group_name_H-M   'P 1'
#
loop_
_entity.id
_entity.type
_entity.pdbx_description
1 polymer ?
#
loop_
_entity_poly.entity_id
_entity_poly.type
_entity_poly.pdbx_seq_one_letter_code
_entity_poly.pdbx_strand_id
1 'polypeptide(L)'
;MSNKVQVIFTFELVNRERKEVQGVVEVLDMVTARVESKGLNKECQPGPQHAYALILKRNAPGIIRFLTDEVKLRGEKFGFEINTRSEGITETSDNIH
;
A
#
# COMPACT_ATOMS: atom_id res chain seq x y z
N MET A 1 -6.22 24.69 -14.87
CA MET A 1 -6.60 23.75 -13.81
C MET A 1 -6.50 22.33 -14.35
N SER A 2 -5.85 21.41 -13.63
CA SER A 2 -5.75 20.01 -14.05
C SER A 2 -7.10 19.32 -13.83
N ASN A 3 -7.65 18.66 -14.87
CA ASN A 3 -8.86 17.85 -14.76
C ASN A 3 -8.57 16.41 -14.31
N LYS A 4 -7.34 16.13 -13.88
CA LYS A 4 -6.84 14.80 -13.54
C LYS A 4 -6.64 14.67 -12.03
N VAL A 5 -7.05 13.53 -11.51
CA VAL A 5 -6.86 13.11 -10.12
C VAL A 5 -6.19 11.73 -10.13
N GLN A 6 -5.24 11.50 -9.23
CA GLN A 6 -4.52 10.24 -9.11
C GLN A 6 -4.56 9.75 -7.67
N VAL A 7 -4.70 8.44 -7.49
CA VAL A 7 -4.44 7.73 -6.24
C VAL A 7 -3.29 6.79 -6.50
N ILE A 8 -2.20 6.96 -5.77
CA ILE A 8 -0.93 6.29 -6.01
C ILE A 8 -0.66 5.38 -4.81
N PHE A 9 -0.53 4.08 -5.08
CA PHE A 9 -0.08 3.09 -4.11
C PHE A 9 1.42 2.85 -4.36
N THR A 10 2.24 3.11 -3.35
CA THR A 10 3.69 2.90 -3.39
C THR A 10 4.04 1.78 -2.44
N PHE A 11 4.75 0.77 -2.93
CA PHE A 11 5.29 -0.33 -2.12
C PHE A 11 6.81 -0.24 -2.14
N GLU A 12 7.41 -0.03 -0.98
CA GLU A 12 8.84 0.25 -0.83
C GLU A 12 9.49 -0.82 0.05
N LEU A 13 10.52 -1.49 -0.47
CA LEU A 13 11.40 -2.36 0.32
C LEU A 13 12.24 -1.48 1.25
N VAL A 14 11.94 -1.52 2.54
CA VAL A 14 12.61 -0.67 3.54
C VAL A 14 13.72 -1.38 4.28
N ASN A 15 13.69 -2.71 4.31
CA ASN A 15 14.75 -3.52 4.91
C ASN A 15 14.84 -4.88 4.22
N ARG A 16 16.05 -5.42 4.16
CA ARG A 16 16.34 -6.78 3.74
C ARG A 16 17.35 -7.38 4.70
N GLU A 17 16.92 -8.33 5.48
CA GLU A 17 17.79 -9.11 6.36
C GLU A 17 18.11 -10.44 5.70
N ARG A 18 19.37 -10.88 5.85
CA ARG A 18 19.82 -12.19 5.41
C ARG A 18 20.46 -12.89 6.60
N LYS A 19 20.04 -14.13 6.85
CA LYS A 19 20.56 -14.94 7.94
C LYS A 19 20.92 -16.32 7.41
N GLU A 20 22.14 -16.77 7.69
CA GLU A 20 22.51 -18.16 7.48
C GLU A 20 22.12 -18.99 8.70
N VAL A 21 21.29 -20.00 8.49
CA VAL A 21 20.87 -20.96 9.51
C VAL A 21 21.16 -22.36 8.97
N GLN A 22 22.14 -23.04 9.58
CA GLN A 22 22.51 -24.42 9.25
C GLN A 22 22.76 -24.68 7.75
N GLY A 23 23.37 -23.71 7.04
CA GLY A 23 23.68 -23.81 5.61
C GLY A 23 22.55 -23.37 4.67
N VAL A 24 21.40 -22.96 5.22
CA VAL A 24 20.28 -22.35 4.48
C VAL A 24 20.31 -20.83 4.68
N VAL A 25 20.12 -20.07 3.60
CA VAL A 25 19.99 -18.60 3.67
C VAL A 25 18.52 -18.24 3.80
N GLU A 26 18.12 -17.73 4.96
CA GLU A 26 16.84 -17.08 5.18
C GLU A 26 16.93 -15.61 4.77
N VAL A 27 15.96 -15.14 3.98
CA VAL A 27 15.85 -13.73 3.57
C VAL A 27 14.53 -13.18 4.09
N LEU A 28 14.60 -12.11 4.88
CA LEU A 28 13.45 -11.38 5.37
C LEU A 28 13.40 -10.01 4.70
N ASP A 29 12.42 -9.81 3.82
CA ASP A 29 12.16 -8.53 3.16
C ASP A 29 11.01 -7.80 3.86
N MET A 30 11.26 -6.59 4.33
CA MET A 30 10.25 -5.72 4.92
C MET A 30 9.80 -4.68 3.89
N VAL A 31 8.52 -4.67 3.57
CA VAL A 31 7.92 -3.74 2.60
C VAL A 31 6.91 -2.84 3.32
N THR A 32 6.99 -1.53 3.07
CA THR A 32 5.96 -0.58 3.51
C THR A 32 5.06 -0.22 2.34
N ALA A 33 3.78 0.03 2.64
CA ALA A 33 2.81 0.54 1.66
C ALA A 33 2.42 1.97 2.04
N ARG A 34 2.45 2.88 1.06
CA ARG A 34 2.02 4.28 1.21
C ARG A 34 0.99 4.61 0.15
N VAL A 35 0.03 5.46 0.51
CA VAL A 35 -1.03 5.87 -0.40
C VAL A 35 -1.14 7.39 -0.43
N GLU A 36 -0.99 7.95 -1.62
CA GLU A 36 -1.03 9.40 -1.85
C GLU A 36 -2.10 9.73 -2.88
N SER A 37 -2.71 10.90 -2.74
CA SER A 37 -3.64 11.43 -3.73
C SER A 37 -3.14 12.75 -4.31
N LYS A 38 -3.03 12.84 -5.64
CA LYS A 38 -2.65 14.08 -6.35
C LYS A 38 -3.85 14.67 -7.07
N GLY A 39 -4.01 15.98 -7.00
CA GLY A 39 -5.13 16.70 -7.64
C GLY A 39 -6.46 16.60 -6.89
N LEU A 40 -6.47 16.05 -5.67
CA LEU A 40 -7.65 15.93 -4.81
C LEU A 40 -7.78 17.14 -3.86
N ASN A 41 -7.44 18.34 -4.34
CA ASN A 41 -7.48 19.57 -3.57
C ASN A 41 -8.88 20.22 -3.61
N LYS A 42 -9.25 20.94 -2.54
CA LYS A 42 -10.55 21.63 -2.42
C LYS A 42 -10.78 22.72 -3.50
N GLU A 43 -9.73 23.13 -4.20
CA GLU A 43 -9.75 24.21 -5.19
C GLU A 43 -10.10 23.76 -6.62
N CYS A 44 -10.14 22.45 -6.88
CA CYS A 44 -10.57 21.94 -8.19
C CYS A 44 -12.08 21.76 -8.25
N GLN A 45 -12.68 22.09 -9.40
CA GLN A 45 -14.08 21.81 -9.67
C GLN A 45 -14.34 20.30 -9.58
N PRO A 46 -15.23 19.85 -8.69
CA PRO A 46 -15.48 18.43 -8.48
C PRO A 46 -16.12 17.80 -9.73
N GLY A 47 -15.73 16.55 -10.00
CA GLY A 47 -16.18 15.76 -11.14
C GLY A 47 -16.04 14.27 -10.88
N PRO A 48 -16.55 13.39 -11.76
CA PRO A 48 -16.58 11.94 -11.51
C PRO A 48 -15.23 11.32 -11.11
N GLN A 49 -14.13 11.82 -11.67
CA GLN A 49 -12.77 11.40 -11.32
C GLN A 49 -12.42 11.61 -9.83
N HIS A 50 -12.99 12.63 -9.18
CA HIS A 50 -12.82 12.88 -7.75
C HIS A 50 -13.57 11.84 -6.91
N ALA A 51 -14.78 11.47 -7.32
CA ALA A 51 -15.55 10.42 -6.65
C ALA A 51 -14.81 9.08 -6.72
N TYR A 52 -14.30 8.69 -7.89
CA TYR A 52 -13.47 7.48 -8.03
C TYR A 52 -12.23 7.52 -7.13
N ALA A 53 -11.50 8.64 -7.11
CA ALA A 53 -10.32 8.79 -6.27
C ALA A 53 -10.62 8.72 -4.77
N LEU A 54 -11.73 9.32 -4.31
CA LEU A 54 -12.18 9.22 -2.92
C LEU A 54 -12.55 7.79 -2.53
N ILE A 55 -13.23 7.05 -3.42
CA ILE A 55 -13.56 5.64 -3.21
C ILE A 55 -12.28 4.82 -3.09
N LEU A 56 -11.31 5.02 -3.98
CA LEU A 56 -10.02 4.32 -3.93
C LEU A 56 -9.23 4.64 -2.66
N LYS A 57 -9.15 5.92 -2.26
CA LYS A 57 -8.47 6.34 -1.02
C LYS A 57 -9.14 5.73 0.21
N ARG A 58 -10.47 5.74 0.28
CA ARG A 58 -11.24 5.14 1.39
C ARG A 58 -11.05 3.63 1.49
N ASN A 59 -10.93 2.94 0.35
CA ASN A 59 -10.76 1.49 0.31
C ASN A 59 -9.29 1.05 0.26
N ALA A 60 -8.34 1.98 0.34
CA ALA A 60 -6.91 1.69 0.27
C ALA A 60 -6.43 0.63 1.27
N PRO A 61 -6.86 0.62 2.55
CA PRO A 61 -6.53 -0.47 3.48
C PRO A 61 -6.96 -1.85 2.98
N GLY A 62 -8.17 -1.94 2.42
CA GLY A 62 -8.72 -3.19 1.89
C GLY A 62 -8.00 -3.65 0.62
N ILE A 63 -7.63 -2.72 -0.25
CA ILE A 63 -6.84 -2.99 -1.47
C ILE A 63 -5.45 -3.50 -1.10
N ILE A 64 -4.77 -2.84 -0.15
CA ILE A 64 -3.45 -3.27 0.33
C ILE A 64 -3.55 -4.67 0.91
N ARG A 65 -4.52 -4.94 1.78
CA ARG A 65 -4.73 -6.28 2.35
C ARG A 65 -4.97 -7.33 1.28
N PHE A 66 -5.83 -7.05 0.30
CA PHE A 66 -6.09 -7.95 -0.82
C PHE A 66 -4.80 -8.29 -1.59
N LEU A 67 -3.97 -7.28 -1.89
CA LEU A 67 -2.69 -7.50 -2.57
C LEU A 67 -1.72 -8.31 -1.69
N THR A 68 -1.68 -8.04 -0.38
CA THR A 68 -0.88 -8.79 0.58
C THR A 68 -1.30 -10.28 0.62
N ASP A 69 -2.59 -10.56 0.67
CA ASP A 69 -3.13 -11.92 0.69
C ASP A 69 -2.82 -12.67 -0.62
N GLU A 70 -2.97 -12.01 -1.77
CA GLU A 70 -2.59 -12.58 -3.08
C GLU A 70 -1.09 -12.88 -3.16
N VAL A 71 -0.25 -11.98 -2.65
CA VAL A 71 1.21 -12.18 -2.60
C VAL A 71 1.56 -13.37 -1.71
N LYS A 72 0.92 -13.50 -0.53
CA LYS A 72 1.12 -14.64 0.36
C LYS A 72 0.72 -15.95 -0.30
N LEU A 73 -0.48 -16.02 -0.87
CA LEU A 73 -0.99 -17.21 -1.57
C LEU A 73 -0.07 -17.64 -2.72
N ARG A 74 0.47 -16.68 -3.47
CA ARG A 74 1.42 -16.96 -4.56
C ARG A 74 2.79 -17.35 -4.03
N GLY A 75 3.27 -16.69 -2.98
CA GLY A 75 4.53 -17.01 -2.31
C GLY A 75 4.58 -18.46 -1.83
N GLU A 76 3.51 -18.92 -1.17
CA GLU A 76 3.36 -20.31 -0.73
C GLU A 76 3.48 -21.31 -1.90
N LYS A 77 2.91 -20.99 -3.07
CA LYS A 77 3.02 -21.83 -4.27
C LYS A 77 4.44 -21.91 -4.84
N PHE A 78 5.28 -20.92 -4.58
CA PHE A 78 6.67 -20.88 -5.03
C PHE A 78 7.68 -21.27 -3.92
N GLY A 79 7.19 -21.73 -2.76
CA GLY A 79 8.05 -22.16 -1.64
C GLY A 79 8.61 -21.01 -0.79
N PHE A 80 8.01 -19.82 -0.85
CA PHE A 80 8.35 -18.69 0.03
C PHE A 80 7.39 -18.63 1.23
N GLU A 81 7.92 -18.38 2.42
CA GLU A 81 7.12 -18.04 3.59
C GLU A 81 6.98 -16.51 3.69
N ILE A 82 5.74 -16.01 3.64
CA ILE A 82 5.45 -14.57 3.74
C ILE A 82 4.67 -14.31 5.03
N ASN A 83 5.35 -13.70 5.99
CA ASN A 83 4.78 -13.28 7.26
C ASN A 83 4.47 -11.78 7.22
N THR A 84 3.20 -11.43 7.42
CA THR A 84 2.71 -10.06 7.27
C THR A 84 2.32 -9.50 8.64
N ARG A 85 2.88 -8.35 9.00
CA ARG A 85 2.51 -7.61 10.21
C ARG A 85 2.00 -6.24 9.80
N SER A 86 0.71 -5.97 9.98
CA SER A 86 0.18 -4.63 9.77
C SER A 86 0.44 -3.79 11.01
N GLU A 87 1.43 -2.91 10.95
CA GLU A 87 1.43 -1.76 11.85
C GLU A 87 0.27 -0.85 11.41
N GLY A 88 -0.58 -0.47 12.37
CA GLY A 88 -1.84 0.23 12.09
C GLY A 88 -1.61 1.42 11.16
N ILE A 89 -2.47 1.54 10.14
CA ILE A 89 -2.45 2.66 9.22
C ILE A 89 -2.68 3.91 10.08
N THR A 90 -1.65 4.73 10.25
CA THR A 90 -1.81 6.04 10.85
C THR A 90 -2.67 6.84 9.88
N GLU A 91 -3.96 6.93 10.17
CA GLU A 91 -4.82 7.94 9.59
C GLU A 91 -4.18 9.28 9.97
N THR A 92 -3.43 9.89 9.05
CA THR A 92 -3.25 11.33 9.09
C THR A 92 -4.65 11.90 8.93
N SER A 93 -5.28 12.22 10.06
CA SER A 93 -6.47 13.05 10.14
C SER A 93 -6.15 14.32 9.36
N ASP A 94 -6.60 14.38 8.11
CA ASP A 94 -6.76 15.64 7.40
C ASP A 94 -7.87 16.37 8.18
N ASN A 95 -7.50 17.06 9.26
CA ASN A 95 -8.39 17.91 10.04
C ASN A 95 -9.07 18.87 9.07
N ILE A 96 -10.35 18.62 8.81
CA ILE A 96 -11.22 19.54 8.10
C ILE A 96 -11.67 20.58 9.14
N HIS A 97 -11.01 21.74 9.14
CA HIS A 97 -11.64 23.01 9.51
C HIS A 97 -11.91 23.80 8.23
#